data_AF-A0AAX1WR72-F1
#
_entry.id   AF-A0AAX1WR72-F1
#
_cell.length_a   1.000
_cell.length_b   1.000
_cell.length_c   1.000
_cell.angle_alpha   90.00
_cell.angle_beta   90.00
_cell.angle_gamma   90.00
#
_symmetry.space_group_name_H-M   'P 1'
#
loop_
_entity.id
_entity.type
_entity.pdbx_description
1 polymer ?
#
loop_
_entity_poly.entity_id
_entity_poly.type
_entity_poly.pdbx_seq_one_letter_code
_entity_poly.pdbx_strand_id
1 'polypeptide(L)'
;MVHLDCSGIWFGSQLDEKHLFEWAAEIPGFLRWEQDTLVVRSRLSEASLRDLLSLFSRYEIPMAQLSQFRTSTNEHWFAAPHMYWHKRVFGGKKPNRALQRTASGGR
;
A
#
# COMPACT_ATOMS: atom_id res chain seq x y z
N MET A 1 5.66 -12.28 -5.77
CA MET A 1 4.33 -11.71 -5.49
C MET A 1 4.46 -10.82 -4.26
N VAL A 2 3.55 -9.87 -4.10
CA VAL A 2 3.49 -8.95 -2.96
C VAL A 2 2.16 -9.19 -2.26
N HIS A 3 2.20 -9.26 -0.94
CA HIS A 3 1.03 -9.41 -0.09
C HIS A 3 0.75 -8.05 0.55
N LEU A 4 -0.47 -7.56 0.36
CA LEU A 4 -0.89 -6.27 0.88
C LEU A 4 -2.00 -6.47 1.90
N ASP A 5 -1.73 -6.06 3.12
CA ASP A 5 -2.67 -6.14 4.24
C ASP A 5 -3.80 -5.12 4.05
N CYS A 6 -5.01 -5.64 3.92
CA CYS A 6 -6.26 -4.90 3.79
C CYS A 6 -7.19 -5.19 4.99
N SER A 7 -6.65 -5.64 6.12
CA SER A 7 -7.43 -5.88 7.34
C SER A 7 -7.95 -4.59 7.97
N GLY A 8 -9.04 -4.71 8.72
CA GLY A 8 -9.63 -3.60 9.47
C GLY A 8 -10.40 -2.58 8.64
N ILE A 9 -10.73 -2.90 7.38
CA ILE A 9 -11.63 -2.08 6.57
C ILE A 9 -13.04 -2.18 7.14
N TRP A 10 -13.69 -1.02 7.31
CA TRP A 10 -15.11 -0.94 7.60
C TRP A 10 -15.87 -0.58 6.33
N PHE A 11 -16.74 -1.47 5.87
CA PHE A 11 -17.67 -1.20 4.77
C PHE A 11 -18.98 -0.59 5.24
N GLY A 12 -19.45 0.44 4.53
CA GLY A 12 -20.76 1.05 4.80
C GLY A 12 -21.94 0.20 4.29
N SER A 13 -21.69 -0.76 3.39
CA SER A 13 -22.70 -1.68 2.85
C SER A 13 -22.04 -2.89 2.18
N GLN A 14 -22.82 -3.95 1.92
CA GLN A 14 -22.35 -5.11 1.16
C GLN A 14 -21.98 -4.76 -0.30
N LEU A 15 -22.63 -3.75 -0.89
CA LEU A 15 -22.30 -3.31 -2.25
C LEU A 15 -20.92 -2.63 -2.29
N ASP A 16 -20.61 -1.84 -1.27
CA ASP A 16 -19.32 -1.18 -1.12
C ASP A 16 -18.18 -2.19 -0.92
N GLU A 17 -18.43 -3.19 -0.07
CA GLU A 17 -17.53 -4.34 0.12
C GLU A 17 -17.28 -5.08 -1.20
N LYS A 18 -18.36 -5.42 -1.93
CA LYS A 18 -18.25 -6.07 -3.24
C LYS A 18 -17.39 -5.26 -4.23
N HIS A 19 -17.57 -3.95 -4.27
CA HIS A 19 -16.80 -3.08 -5.18
C HIS A 19 -15.30 -3.05 -4.88
N LEU A 20 -14.87 -3.18 -3.63
CA LEU A 20 -13.45 -3.33 -3.30
C LEU A 20 -12.87 -4.56 -4.02
N PHE A 21 -13.54 -5.71 -3.85
CA PHE A 21 -13.06 -6.99 -4.37
C PHE A 21 -13.06 -7.02 -5.90
N GLU A 22 -14.14 -6.53 -6.53
CA GLU A 22 -14.26 -6.48 -7.99
C GLU A 22 -13.23 -5.54 -8.61
N TRP A 23 -13.08 -4.33 -8.07
CA TRP A 23 -12.10 -3.38 -8.60
C TRP A 23 -10.67 -3.92 -8.46
N ALA A 24 -10.33 -4.50 -7.30
CA ALA A 24 -9.01 -5.12 -7.13
C ALA A 24 -8.73 -6.21 -8.18
N ALA A 25 -9.74 -7.01 -8.55
CA ALA A 25 -9.63 -8.08 -9.54
C ALA A 25 -9.44 -7.57 -10.98
N GLU A 26 -9.91 -6.36 -11.28
CA GLU A 26 -9.75 -5.72 -12.59
C GLU A 26 -8.34 -5.14 -12.82
N ILE A 27 -7.57 -4.89 -11.75
CA ILE A 27 -6.23 -4.30 -11.85
C ILE A 27 -5.26 -5.31 -12.50
N PRO A 28 -4.61 -4.98 -13.63
CA PRO A 28 -3.62 -5.88 -14.22
C PRO A 28 -2.45 -6.10 -13.26
N GLY A 29 -2.25 -7.36 -12.86
CA GLY A 29 -1.29 -7.74 -11.83
C GLY A 29 -1.94 -8.28 -10.55
N PHE A 30 -3.26 -8.20 -10.42
CA PHE A 30 -4.03 -9.00 -9.48
C PHE A 30 -3.70 -10.49 -9.61
N LEU A 31 -3.57 -11.17 -8.48
CA LEU A 31 -3.40 -12.63 -8.44
C LEU A 31 -4.58 -13.30 -7.72
N ARG A 32 -4.90 -12.86 -6.50
CA ARG A 32 -5.99 -13.38 -5.67
C ARG A 32 -6.18 -12.56 -4.40
N TRP A 33 -7.25 -12.86 -3.69
CA TRP A 33 -7.43 -12.53 -2.27
C TRP A 33 -7.08 -13.74 -1.39
N GLU A 34 -6.47 -13.47 -0.24
CA GLU A 34 -6.22 -14.43 0.83
C GLU A 34 -6.75 -13.84 2.14
N GLN A 35 -8.00 -14.15 2.50
CA GLN A 35 -8.70 -13.46 3.59
C GLN A 35 -8.65 -11.93 3.34
N ASP A 36 -8.10 -11.16 4.28
CA ASP A 36 -7.95 -9.71 4.18
C ASP A 36 -6.66 -9.28 3.46
N THR A 37 -5.97 -10.20 2.76
CA THR A 37 -4.73 -9.90 2.04
C THR A 37 -4.95 -9.88 0.55
N LEU A 38 -4.61 -8.75 -0.09
CA LEU A 38 -4.56 -8.62 -1.54
C LEU A 38 -3.20 -9.10 -2.06
N VAL A 39 -3.20 -10.13 -2.89
CA VAL A 39 -1.98 -10.68 -3.48
C VAL A 39 -1.84 -10.19 -4.92
N VAL A 40 -0.72 -9.51 -5.22
CA VAL A 40 -0.43 -8.95 -6.54
C VAL A 40 0.96 -9.33 -7.05
N ARG A 41 1.21 -9.13 -8.34
CA ARG A 41 2.56 -9.26 -8.93
C ARG A 41 3.49 -8.20 -8.34
N SER A 42 4.76 -8.55 -8.18
CA SER A 42 5.79 -7.62 -7.68
C SER A 42 6.17 -6.52 -8.69
N ARG A 43 5.86 -6.73 -9.97
CA ARG A 43 6.02 -5.73 -11.03
C ARG A 43 4.65 -5.36 -11.55
N LEU A 44 4.31 -4.08 -11.43
CA LEU A 44 3.08 -3.49 -11.92
C LEU A 44 3.41 -2.45 -12.98
N SER A 45 2.50 -2.27 -13.94
CA SER A 45 2.57 -1.11 -14.82
C SER A 45 2.30 0.17 -14.02
N GLU A 46 2.66 1.32 -14.58
CA GLU A 46 2.31 2.61 -13.95
C GLU A 46 0.79 2.76 -13.78
N ALA A 47 0.00 2.39 -14.79
CA ALA A 47 -1.46 2.42 -14.71
C ALA A 47 -1.97 1.54 -13.55
N SER A 48 -1.53 0.29 -13.49
CA SER A 48 -1.91 -0.64 -12.42
C SER A 48 -1.52 -0.12 -11.02
N LEU A 49 -0.35 0.51 -10.88
CA LEU A 49 0.08 1.09 -9.60
C LEU A 49 -0.76 2.32 -9.22
N ARG A 50 -1.21 3.12 -10.19
CA ARG A 50 -2.14 4.23 -9.95
C ARG A 50 -3.53 3.76 -9.55
N ASP A 51 -4.02 2.67 -10.14
CA ASP A 51 -5.29 2.06 -9.74
C ASP A 51 -5.19 1.51 -8.32
N LEU A 52 -4.09 0.84 -7.98
CA LEU A 52 -3.84 0.34 -6.63
C LEU A 52 -3.75 1.45 -5.59
N LEU A 53 -3.08 2.57 -5.92
CA LEU A 53 -3.04 3.77 -5.08
C LEU A 53 -4.45 4.33 -4.84
N SER A 54 -5.28 4.38 -5.89
CA SER A 54 -6.63 4.92 -5.83
C SER A 54 -7.56 4.03 -5.00
N LEU A 55 -7.46 2.70 -5.16
CA LEU A 55 -8.18 1.72 -4.36
C LEU A 55 -7.83 1.87 -2.86
N PHE A 56 -6.53 1.87 -2.53
CA PHE A 56 -6.07 2.02 -1.15
C PHE A 56 -6.44 3.37 -0.54
N SER A 57 -6.44 4.41 -1.36
CA SER A 57 -6.85 5.72 -0.90
C SER A 57 -8.35 5.78 -0.56
N ARG A 58 -9.19 5.17 -1.41
CA ARG A 58 -10.65 5.19 -1.27
C ARG A 58 -11.14 4.43 -0.06
N TYR A 59 -10.61 3.24 0.18
CA TYR A 59 -11.00 2.37 1.29
C TYR A 59 -10.16 2.58 2.55
N GLU A 60 -9.43 3.70 2.61
CA GLU A 60 -8.57 4.08 3.74
C GLU A 60 -7.54 3.04 4.18
N ILE A 61 -7.18 2.11 3.29
CA ILE A 61 -6.20 1.06 3.54
C ILE A 61 -4.82 1.70 3.80
N PRO A 62 -4.03 1.19 4.77
CA PRO A 62 -2.69 1.71 5.04
C PRO A 62 -1.81 1.72 3.78
N MET A 63 -1.45 2.90 3.28
CA MET A 63 -0.72 3.03 2.00
C MET A 63 0.80 2.86 2.12
N ALA A 64 1.36 2.83 3.34
CA ALA A 64 2.79 2.75 3.57
C ALA A 64 3.43 1.50 2.94
N GLN A 65 2.68 0.40 2.90
CA GLN A 65 3.08 -0.85 2.27
C GLN A 65 3.29 -0.72 0.75
N LEU A 66 2.65 0.26 0.07
CA LEU A 66 2.82 0.46 -1.37
C LEU A 66 4.22 1.01 -1.72
N SER A 67 4.97 1.52 -0.74
CA SER A 67 6.33 2.03 -0.94
C SER A 67 7.28 0.99 -1.55
N GLN A 68 7.00 -0.30 -1.35
CA GLN A 68 7.79 -1.41 -1.92
C GLN A 68 7.75 -1.49 -3.45
N PHE A 69 6.78 -0.84 -4.11
CA PHE A 69 6.70 -0.77 -5.57
C PHE A 69 7.57 0.34 -6.17
N ARG A 70 8.27 1.14 -5.34
CA ARG A 70 9.16 2.18 -5.85
C ARG A 70 10.35 1.55 -6.57
N THR A 71 10.61 2.06 -7.76
CA THR A 71 11.78 1.74 -8.58
C THR A 71 12.44 3.03 -9.03
N SER A 72 13.69 2.96 -9.51
CA SER A 72 14.35 4.11 -10.13
C SER A 72 13.59 4.66 -11.33
N THR A 73 12.82 3.82 -12.03
CA THR A 73 12.07 4.20 -13.23
C THR A 73 10.78 4.97 -12.90
N ASN A 74 10.07 4.63 -11.83
CA ASN A 74 8.79 5.26 -11.47
C ASN A 74 8.93 6.39 -10.42
N GLU A 75 10.11 6.56 -9.82
CA GLU A 75 10.34 7.49 -8.72
C GLU A 75 9.87 8.92 -9.00
N HIS A 76 10.09 9.40 -10.21
CA HIS A 76 9.79 10.77 -10.63
C HIS A 76 8.31 11.15 -10.52
N TRP A 77 7.39 10.19 -10.60
CA TRP A 77 5.95 10.42 -10.41
C TRP A 77 5.44 9.73 -9.14
N PHE A 78 5.91 8.53 -8.84
CA PHE A 78 5.40 7.74 -7.73
C PHE A 78 5.77 8.35 -6.38
N ALA A 79 6.99 8.85 -6.25
CA ALA A 79 7.51 9.52 -5.05
C ALA A 79 7.52 11.06 -5.20
N ALA A 80 6.78 11.61 -6.16
CA ALA A 80 6.69 13.06 -6.31
C ALA A 80 5.95 13.69 -5.10
N PRO A 81 6.54 14.70 -4.42
CA PRO A 81 5.96 15.25 -3.18
C PRO A 81 4.57 15.88 -3.32
N HIS A 82 4.19 16.29 -4.53
CA HIS A 82 2.91 16.95 -4.82
C HIS A 82 1.74 15.96 -5.03
N MET A 83 2.01 14.66 -5.09
CA MET A 83 0.96 13.65 -5.29
C MET A 83 0.17 13.43 -4.01
N TYR A 84 -1.16 13.25 -4.13
CA TYR A 84 -2.06 13.12 -2.97
C TYR A 84 -1.68 11.94 -2.05
N TRP A 85 -1.12 10.87 -2.61
CA TRP A 85 -0.70 9.68 -1.86
C TRP A 85 0.67 9.83 -1.19
N HIS A 86 1.49 10.79 -1.62
CA HIS A 86 2.92 10.83 -1.26
C HIS A 86 3.13 10.75 0.26
N LYS A 87 2.41 11.58 1.01
CA LYS A 87 2.50 11.59 2.48
C LYS A 87 2.03 10.27 3.12
N ARG A 88 1.03 9.60 2.55
CA ARG A 88 0.51 8.33 3.08
C ARG A 88 1.42 7.14 2.75
N VAL A 89 2.11 7.18 1.61
CA VAL A 89 3.03 6.11 1.17
C VAL A 89 4.43 6.29 1.79
N PHE A 90 4.96 7.52 1.81
CA PHE A 90 6.36 7.80 2.18
C PHE A 90 6.53 8.66 3.43
N GLY A 91 5.46 9.22 3.99
CA GLY A 91 5.51 10.10 5.17
C GLY A 91 5.58 9.37 6.51
N GLY A 92 5.67 8.03 6.51
CA GLY A 92 5.79 7.22 7.72
C GLY A 92 7.04 7.59 8.54
N LYS A 93 6.87 7.71 9.86
CA LYS A 93 7.91 8.15 10.80
C LYS A 93 9.16 7.28 10.64
N LYS A 94 10.32 7.92 10.40
CA LYS A 94 11.62 7.29 10.61
C LYS A 94 11.59 6.59 11.98
N PRO A 95 12.01 5.32 12.11
CA PRO A 95 12.21 4.75 13.43
C PRO A 95 13.14 5.70 14.18
N ASN A 96 12.69 6.15 15.36
CA ASN A 96 13.46 7.06 16.18
C ASN A 96 14.73 6.31 16.61
N ARG A 97 15.84 6.50 15.88
CA ARG A 97 17.15 5.86 16.14
C ARG A 97 17.65 6.13 17.58
N ALA A 98 17.05 7.09 18.29
CA ALA A 98 17.32 7.37 19.70
C ALA A 98 16.87 6.26 20.67
N LEU A 99 15.90 5.41 20.32
CA LEU A 99 15.37 4.35 21.19
C LEU A 99 16.07 2.99 21.04
N GLN A 100 16.98 2.82 20.07
CA GLN A 100 17.73 1.57 19.88
C GLN A 100 19.07 1.53 20.62
N ARG A 101 19.52 2.64 21.23
CA ARG A 101 20.81 2.73 21.94
C ARG A 101 20.74 2.48 23.44
N THR A 102 19.55 2.23 24.00
CA THR A 102 19.38 2.04 25.46
C THR A 102 19.11 0.60 25.88
N ALA A 103 19.07 -0.36 24.93
CA ALA A 103 18.81 -1.78 25.25
C ALA A 103 20.05 -2.69 25.15
N SER A 104 21.26 -2.12 25.11
CA SER A 104 22.51 -2.87 25.16
C SER A 104 23.50 -2.19 26.12
N GLY A 105 23.27 -2.33 27.42
CA GLY A 105 24.15 -1.73 28.41
C GLY A 105 23.69 -1.97 29.84
N GLY A 106 23.67 -3.22 30.26
CA GLY A 106 23.47 -3.61 31.65
C GLY A 106 24.22 -4.91 31.89
N ARG A 107 25.26 -4.82 32.72
CA ARG A 107 26.18 -5.90 33.12
C ARG A 107 25.45 -7.03 33.85
#